data_AF-A0A164X613-F1
#
_entry.id   AF-A0A164X613-F1
#
_cell.length_a   1.000
_cell.length_b   1.000
_cell.length_c   1.000
_cell.angle_alpha   90.00
_cell.angle_beta   90.00
_cell.angle_gamma   90.00
#
_symmetry.space_group_name_H-M   'P 1'
#
loop_
_entity.id
_entity.type
_entity.pdbx_description
1 polymer ?
#
loop_
_entity_poly.entity_id
_entity_poly.type
_entity_poly.pdbx_seq_one_letter_code
_entity_poly.pdbx_strand_id
1 'polypeptide(L)'
;MSEPPPSPDSRNSKKKPEQGTEEWQRLRKDNHKEVERRRRGNINEGINELARIVPNGAGEKAKGAVLSRAVQYIHHLKDNEARNIEKWTLEKLLMDQAMGDSQVQLEDMRRMYEEERALNARLQAEKDDNQTQKTNDNYDYKAKFEASQAQVQTAHKQIEELQKAVQALTAQNELAEAQLDQYRKHSEEDEADGASRKRARIE
;
A
#
# COMPACT_ATOMS: atom_id res chain seq x y z
N MET A 1 71.44 -62.59 25.07
CA MET A 1 70.01 -62.91 24.93
C MET A 1 69.50 -63.18 26.34
N SER A 2 68.71 -62.26 26.89
CA SER A 2 68.33 -62.25 28.30
C SER A 2 66.82 -62.51 28.39
N GLU A 3 66.42 -63.53 29.16
CA GLU A 3 65.02 -63.91 29.37
C GLU A 3 64.24 -62.85 30.17
N PRO A 4 62.94 -62.66 29.91
CA PRO A 4 62.10 -61.74 30.68
C PRO A 4 61.70 -62.33 32.05
N PRO A 5 61.48 -61.50 33.08
CA PRO A 5 61.07 -61.94 34.41
C PRO A 5 59.62 -62.44 34.43
N PRO A 6 59.24 -63.35 35.35
CA PRO A 6 57.88 -63.85 35.44
C PRO A 6 56.92 -62.78 35.99
N SER A 7 55.79 -62.59 35.30
CA SER A 7 54.69 -61.69 35.73
C SER A 7 54.11 -62.10 37.09
N PRO A 8 53.92 -61.17 38.05
CA PRO A 8 53.34 -61.47 39.35
C PRO A 8 51.84 -61.21 39.32
N ASP A 9 51.07 -61.93 38.50
CA ASP A 9 49.61 -61.83 38.55
C ASP A 9 48.95 -63.21 38.56
N SER A 10 49.11 -63.88 39.70
CA SER A 10 48.35 -65.07 40.09
C SER A 10 48.11 -65.01 41.61
N ARG A 11 47.66 -63.85 42.09
CA ARG A 11 47.23 -63.72 43.48
C ARG A 11 45.72 -63.60 43.50
N ASN A 12 45.12 -64.76 43.80
CA ASN A 12 43.75 -64.96 44.29
C ASN A 12 42.72 -65.49 43.28
N SER A 13 43.06 -66.53 42.52
CA SER A 13 42.06 -67.51 42.09
C SER A 13 41.64 -68.35 43.31
N LYS A 14 40.71 -67.81 44.13
CA LYS A 14 40.01 -68.64 45.13
C LYS A 14 39.43 -69.83 44.39
N LYS A 15 40.02 -71.02 44.57
CA LYS A 15 39.53 -72.28 44.01
C LYS A 15 38.04 -72.37 44.34
N LYS A 16 37.18 -72.47 43.31
CA LYS A 16 35.76 -72.73 43.53
C LYS A 16 35.67 -74.02 44.36
N PRO A 17 35.03 -73.99 45.54
CA PRO A 17 34.94 -75.16 46.39
C PRO A 17 34.27 -76.31 45.63
N GLU A 18 34.68 -77.54 45.91
CA GLU A 18 34.23 -78.74 45.21
C GLU A 18 32.73 -79.00 45.46
N GLN A 19 31.98 -79.35 44.41
CA GLN A 19 30.52 -79.51 44.49
C GLN A 19 30.16 -80.59 45.53
N GLY A 20 29.32 -80.24 46.51
CA GLY A 20 28.90 -81.14 47.59
C GLY A 20 29.59 -80.89 48.94
N THR A 21 30.70 -80.14 48.97
CA THR A 21 31.37 -79.74 50.22
C THR A 21 30.58 -78.68 50.99
N GLU A 22 30.75 -78.62 52.31
CA GLU A 22 30.12 -77.58 53.15
C GLU A 22 30.48 -76.17 52.70
N GLU A 23 31.72 -75.95 52.22
CA GLU A 23 32.16 -74.66 51.71
C GLU A 23 31.44 -74.26 50.43
N TRP A 24 31.16 -75.22 49.54
CA TRP A 24 30.37 -74.97 48.33
C TRP A 24 28.91 -74.62 48.66
N GLN A 25 28.32 -75.30 49.65
CA GLN A 25 26.97 -74.98 50.11
C GLN A 25 26.90 -73.60 50.79
N ARG A 26 27.91 -73.23 51.59
CA ARG A 26 28.03 -71.90 52.20
C ARG A 26 28.18 -70.81 51.15
N LEU A 27 29.09 -70.99 50.18
CA LEU A 27 29.31 -70.04 49.08
C LEU A 27 28.03 -69.84 48.25
N ARG A 28 27.30 -70.92 47.95
CA ARG A 28 26.02 -70.82 47.22
C ARG A 28 24.97 -70.05 48.01
N LYS A 29 24.88 -70.28 49.31
CA LYS A 29 23.96 -69.57 50.21
C LYS A 29 24.29 -68.08 50.30
N ASP A 30 25.56 -67.73 50.44
CA ASP A 30 25.99 -66.34 50.55
C ASP A 30 25.88 -65.59 49.21
N ASN A 31 26.18 -66.26 48.10
CA ASN A 31 25.93 -65.72 46.76
C ASN A 31 24.43 -65.44 46.54
N HIS A 32 23.56 -66.37 46.94
CA HIS A 32 22.11 -66.19 46.85
C HIS A 32 21.61 -65.01 47.71
N LYS A 33 22.14 -64.83 48.92
CA LYS A 33 21.84 -63.66 49.77
C LYS A 33 22.31 -62.36 49.12
N GLU A 34 23.50 -62.35 48.52
CA GLU A 34 24.06 -61.16 47.87
C GLU A 34 23.23 -60.75 46.63
N VAL A 35 22.79 -61.72 45.84
CA VAL A 35 21.88 -61.48 44.71
C VAL A 35 20.56 -60.87 45.19
N GLU A 36 19.95 -61.43 46.23
CA GLU A 36 18.69 -60.90 46.77
C GLU A 36 18.89 -59.51 47.43
N ARG A 37 20.02 -59.27 48.08
CA ARG A 37 20.39 -57.94 48.62
C ARG A 37 20.48 -56.89 47.51
N ARG A 38 21.16 -57.21 46.40
CA ARG A 38 21.23 -56.32 45.23
C ARG A 38 19.85 -56.06 44.62
N ARG A 39 19.04 -57.11 44.44
CA ARG A 39 17.66 -56.97 43.96
C ARG A 39 16.85 -56.01 44.84
N ARG A 40 16.94 -56.15 46.16
CA ARG A 40 16.28 -55.24 47.11
C ARG A 40 16.82 -53.81 47.04
N GLY A 41 18.13 -53.65 46.89
CA GLY A 41 18.77 -52.35 46.67
C GLY A 41 18.20 -51.64 45.45
N ASN A 42 18.20 -52.30 44.29
CA ASN A 42 17.68 -51.74 43.04
C ASN A 42 16.19 -51.36 43.14
N ILE A 43 15.36 -52.18 43.80
CA ILE A 43 13.95 -51.86 44.02
C ILE A 43 13.80 -50.62 44.91
N ASN A 44 14.59 -50.50 45.98
CA ASN A 44 14.54 -49.34 46.86
C ASN A 44 14.97 -48.06 46.15
N GLU A 45 16.02 -48.15 45.33
CA GLU A 45 16.49 -47.05 44.49
C GLU A 45 15.40 -46.60 43.51
N GLY A 46 14.76 -47.54 42.81
CA GLY A 46 13.65 -47.22 41.90
C GLY A 46 12.47 -46.53 42.60
N ILE A 47 12.08 -46.98 43.79
CA ILE A 47 11.00 -46.34 44.56
C ILE A 47 11.41 -44.94 45.04
N ASN A 48 12.66 -44.77 45.48
CA ASN A 48 13.16 -43.47 45.91
C ASN A 48 13.24 -42.46 44.74
N GLU A 49 13.51 -42.93 43.52
CA GLU A 49 13.48 -42.08 42.33
C GLU A 49 12.07 -41.64 41.99
N LEU A 50 11.10 -42.57 42.01
CA LEU A 50 9.68 -42.24 41.85
C LEU A 50 9.22 -41.19 42.88
N ALA A 51 9.68 -41.30 44.13
CA ALA A 51 9.35 -40.34 45.18
C ALA A 51 9.85 -38.92 44.88
N ARG A 52 10.93 -38.73 44.10
CA ARG A 52 11.47 -37.40 43.77
C ARG A 52 10.64 -36.66 42.71
N ILE A 53 10.08 -37.40 41.75
CA ILE A 53 9.35 -36.83 40.61
C ILE A 53 7.85 -36.67 40.86
N VAL A 54 7.33 -37.40 41.85
CA VAL A 54 5.92 -37.32 42.24
C VAL A 54 5.70 -36.16 43.21
N PRO A 55 4.66 -35.34 43.01
CA PRO A 55 4.33 -34.25 43.93
C PRO A 55 4.18 -34.76 45.36
N ASN A 56 4.78 -34.06 46.32
CA ASN A 56 4.79 -34.43 47.73
C ASN A 56 5.35 -35.84 48.01
N GLY A 57 6.17 -36.40 47.12
CA GLY A 57 6.85 -37.68 47.33
C GLY A 57 8.20 -37.53 48.04
N ALA A 58 8.84 -36.35 47.96
CA ALA A 58 10.14 -36.12 48.58
C ALA A 58 10.07 -36.27 50.11
N GLY A 59 10.80 -37.24 50.65
CA GLY A 59 10.80 -37.55 52.08
C GLY A 59 9.74 -38.58 52.54
N GLU A 60 8.88 -39.06 51.64
CA GLU A 60 7.92 -40.12 51.93
C GLU A 60 8.63 -41.46 52.11
N LYS A 61 8.50 -42.05 53.30
CA LYS A 61 9.18 -43.31 53.66
C LYS A 61 8.33 -44.55 53.36
N ALA A 62 7.01 -44.37 53.21
CA ALA A 62 6.09 -45.46 52.93
C ALA A 62 6.08 -45.79 51.43
N LYS A 63 6.73 -46.90 51.06
CA LYS A 63 6.78 -47.39 49.67
C LYS A 63 5.40 -47.49 49.01
N GLY A 64 4.39 -47.97 49.75
CA GLY A 64 3.02 -48.07 49.24
C GLY A 64 2.38 -46.71 48.93
N ALA A 65 2.66 -45.69 49.74
CA ALA A 65 2.16 -44.34 49.51
C ALA A 65 2.82 -43.70 48.29
N VAL A 66 4.14 -43.86 48.13
CA VAL A 66 4.88 -43.40 46.93
C VAL A 66 4.29 -44.02 45.66
N LEU A 67 4.06 -45.33 45.66
CA LEU A 67 3.50 -46.04 44.49
C LEU A 67 2.07 -45.57 44.19
N SER A 68 1.21 -45.43 45.19
CA SER A 68 -0.17 -44.97 45.00
C SER A 68 -0.22 -43.54 44.45
N ARG A 69 0.61 -42.63 44.98
CA ARG A 69 0.72 -41.25 44.48
C ARG A 69 1.29 -41.20 43.06
N ALA A 70 2.27 -42.05 42.74
CA ALA A 70 2.82 -42.14 41.38
C ALA A 70 1.72 -42.49 40.37
N VAL A 71 0.88 -43.48 40.68
CA VAL A 71 -0.26 -43.86 39.83
C VAL A 71 -1.23 -42.70 39.65
N GLN A 72 -1.64 -42.04 40.73
CA GLN A 72 -2.53 -40.87 40.66
C GLN A 72 -1.93 -39.74 39.84
N TYR A 73 -0.63 -39.47 40.00
CA TYR A 73 0.07 -38.43 39.27
C TYR A 73 0.15 -38.73 37.76
N ILE A 74 0.39 -39.99 37.38
CA ILE A 74 0.35 -40.42 35.97
C ILE A 74 -1.03 -40.17 35.36
N HIS A 75 -2.11 -40.52 36.06
CA HIS A 75 -3.47 -40.23 35.60
C HIS A 75 -3.70 -38.71 35.45
N HIS A 76 -3.30 -37.92 36.46
CA HIS A 76 -3.42 -36.47 36.40
C HIS A 76 -2.63 -35.87 35.22
N LEU A 77 -1.40 -36.32 34.98
CA LEU A 77 -0.59 -35.87 33.85
C LEU A 77 -1.25 -36.19 32.51
N LYS A 78 -1.81 -37.40 32.36
CA LYS A 78 -2.53 -37.80 31.15
C LYS A 78 -3.78 -36.95 30.91
N ASP A 79 -4.58 -36.73 31.94
CA ASP A 79 -5.78 -35.90 31.85
C ASP A 79 -5.42 -34.43 31.57
N ASN A 80 -4.32 -33.94 32.17
CA ASN A 80 -3.82 -32.60 31.94
C ASN A 80 -3.27 -32.42 30.51
N GLU A 81 -2.59 -33.43 29.97
CA GLU A 81 -2.15 -33.45 28.58
C GLU A 81 -3.34 -33.39 27.61
N ALA A 82 -4.38 -34.19 27.85
CA ALA A 82 -5.60 -34.16 27.06
C ALA A 82 -6.25 -32.76 27.08
N ARG A 83 -6.40 -32.15 28.27
CA ARG A 83 -6.93 -30.78 28.40
C ARG A 83 -6.07 -29.73 27.71
N ASN A 84 -4.74 -29.87 27.78
CA ASN A 84 -3.83 -28.96 27.10
C ASN A 84 -3.97 -29.05 25.58
N ILE A 85 -4.13 -30.26 25.04
CA ILE A 85 -4.38 -30.48 23.62
C ILE A 85 -5.71 -29.85 23.21
N GLU A 86 -6.78 -30.07 23.97
CA GLU A 86 -8.10 -29.47 23.70
C GLU A 86 -8.06 -27.94 23.72
N LYS A 87 -7.44 -27.36 24.76
CA LYS A 87 -7.28 -25.92 24.90
C LYS A 87 -6.50 -25.33 23.73
N TRP A 88 -5.33 -25.91 23.43
CA TRP A 88 -4.50 -25.44 22.32
C TRP A 88 -5.22 -25.57 20.98
N THR A 89 -5.94 -26.67 20.75
CA THR A 89 -6.72 -26.87 19.53
C THR A 89 -7.82 -25.82 19.38
N LEU A 90 -8.53 -25.51 20.46
CA LEU A 90 -9.56 -24.47 20.47
C LEU A 90 -8.98 -23.08 20.20
N GLU A 91 -7.91 -22.71 20.91
CA GLU A 91 -7.22 -21.43 20.72
C GLU A 91 -6.71 -21.27 19.30
N LYS A 92 -6.13 -22.34 18.73
CA LYS A 92 -5.68 -22.35 17.33
C LYS A 92 -6.83 -22.12 16.36
N LEU A 93 -7.94 -22.84 16.51
CA LEU A 93 -9.11 -22.69 15.63
C LEU A 93 -9.69 -21.28 15.67
N LEU A 94 -9.78 -20.68 16.88
CA LEU A 94 -10.25 -19.30 17.04
C LEU A 94 -9.30 -18.30 16.40
N MET A 95 -7.99 -18.50 16.55
CA MET A 95 -6.98 -17.65 15.92
C MET A 95 -7.02 -17.77 14.40
N ASP A 96 -7.12 -18.98 13.86
CA ASP A 96 -7.22 -19.25 12.42
C ASP A 96 -8.49 -18.61 11.84
N GLN A 97 -9.63 -18.69 12.55
CA GLN A 97 -10.86 -18.02 12.15
C GLN A 97 -10.71 -16.49 12.16
N ALA A 98 -10.21 -15.90 13.25
CA ALA A 98 -10.02 -14.45 13.35
C ALA A 98 -9.02 -13.91 12.31
N MET A 99 -7.98 -14.69 12.00
CA MET A 99 -7.04 -14.39 10.93
C MET A 99 -7.70 -14.43 9.56
N GLY A 100 -8.53 -15.45 9.28
CA GLY A 100 -9.30 -15.55 8.05
C GLY A 100 -10.24 -14.36 7.87
N ASP A 101 -11.01 -14.02 8.90
CA ASP A 101 -11.92 -12.87 8.88
C ASP A 101 -11.16 -11.55 8.62
N SER A 102 -10.00 -11.39 9.26
CA SER A 102 -9.14 -10.21 9.06
C SER A 102 -8.56 -10.14 7.64
N GLN A 103 -8.21 -11.29 7.05
CA GLN A 103 -7.73 -11.36 5.66
C GLN A 103 -8.83 -10.95 4.68
N VAL A 104 -10.06 -11.43 4.86
CA VAL A 104 -11.21 -11.03 4.04
C VAL A 104 -11.45 -9.52 4.14
N GLN A 105 -11.42 -8.96 5.35
CA GLN A 105 -11.57 -7.50 5.53
C GLN A 105 -10.47 -6.70 4.83
N LEU A 106 -9.22 -7.18 4.84
CA LEU A 106 -8.11 -6.54 4.14
C LEU A 106 -8.28 -6.61 2.63
N GLU A 107 -8.72 -7.74 2.09
CA GLU A 107 -9.00 -7.90 0.66
C GLU A 107 -10.14 -6.99 0.20
N ASP A 108 -11.23 -6.93 0.97
CA ASP A 108 -12.34 -6.03 0.69
C ASP A 108 -11.90 -4.56 0.75
N MET A 109 -11.13 -4.16 1.76
CA MET A 109 -10.63 -2.79 1.88
C MET A 109 -9.67 -2.44 0.73
N ARG A 110 -8.82 -3.38 0.31
CA ARG A 110 -7.94 -3.21 -0.86
C ARG A 110 -8.76 -3.01 -2.13
N ARG A 111 -9.78 -3.84 -2.36
CA ARG A 111 -10.68 -3.72 -3.52
C ARG A 111 -11.36 -2.35 -3.55
N MET A 112 -11.96 -1.93 -2.43
CA MET A 112 -12.62 -0.63 -2.33
C MET A 112 -11.64 0.53 -2.58
N TYR A 113 -10.42 0.44 -2.05
CA TYR A 113 -9.38 1.44 -2.29
C TYR A 113 -8.95 1.50 -3.77
N GLU A 114 -8.81 0.36 -4.43
CA GLU A 114 -8.47 0.29 -5.85
C GLU A 114 -9.59 0.85 -6.74
N GLU A 115 -10.84 0.52 -6.44
CA GLU A 115 -12.02 1.08 -7.12
C GLU A 115 -12.08 2.60 -6.97
N GLU A 116 -11.94 3.11 -5.73
CA GLU A 116 -11.93 4.54 -5.43
C GLU A 116 -10.75 5.25 -6.11
N ARG A 117 -9.57 4.62 -6.13
CA ARG A 117 -8.40 5.14 -6.84
C ARG A 117 -8.64 5.22 -8.35
N ALA A 118 -9.24 4.20 -8.94
CA ALA A 118 -9.57 4.18 -10.37
C ALA A 118 -10.62 5.25 -10.70
N LEU A 119 -11.63 5.42 -9.84
CA LEU A 119 -12.63 6.47 -9.99
C LEU A 119 -12.01 7.86 -9.91
N ASN A 120 -11.16 8.12 -8.91
CA ASN A 120 -10.46 9.40 -8.78
C ASN A 120 -9.55 9.69 -9.98
N ALA A 121 -8.85 8.69 -10.52
CA ALA A 121 -8.06 8.86 -11.73
C ALA A 121 -8.92 9.26 -12.94
N ARG A 122 -10.10 8.66 -13.10
CA ARG A 122 -11.05 9.02 -14.17
C ARG A 122 -11.59 10.43 -14.00
N LEU A 123 -12.02 10.79 -12.80
CA LEU A 123 -12.53 12.13 -12.49
C LEU A 123 -11.45 13.20 -12.68
N GLN A 124 -10.18 12.87 -12.37
CA GLN A 124 -9.07 13.79 -12.61
C GLN A 124 -8.85 14.00 -14.11
N ALA A 125 -8.83 12.93 -14.91
CA ALA A 125 -8.72 13.03 -16.36
C ALA A 125 -9.88 13.87 -16.96
N GLU A 126 -11.12 13.63 -16.52
CA GLU A 126 -12.27 14.40 -16.97
C GLU A 126 -12.16 15.90 -16.60
N LYS A 127 -11.62 16.21 -15.41
CA LYS A 127 -11.35 17.60 -15.01
C LYS A 127 -10.29 18.24 -15.91
N ASP A 128 -9.23 17.53 -16.23
CA ASP A 128 -8.14 18.02 -17.07
C ASP A 128 -8.62 18.26 -18.52
N ASP A 129 -9.44 17.36 -19.05
CA ASP A 129 -10.09 17.51 -20.37
C ASP A 129 -11.03 18.73 -20.40
N ASN A 130 -11.89 18.87 -19.39
CA ASN A 130 -12.79 20.02 -19.28
C ASN A 130 -12.02 21.35 -19.15
N GLN A 131 -10.91 21.35 -18.40
CA GLN A 131 -10.06 22.53 -18.25
C GLN A 131 -9.40 22.89 -19.59
N THR A 132 -8.91 21.89 -20.31
CA THR A 132 -8.31 22.06 -21.65
C THR A 132 -9.34 22.61 -22.63
N GLN A 133 -10.57 22.06 -22.63
CA GLN A 133 -11.65 22.55 -23.47
C GLN A 133 -11.98 24.02 -23.17
N LYS A 134 -12.13 24.38 -21.89
CA LYS A 134 -12.35 25.79 -21.49
C LYS A 134 -11.23 26.72 -21.95
N THR A 135 -9.98 26.27 -21.89
CA THR A 135 -8.85 27.08 -22.38
C THR A 135 -8.90 27.27 -23.89
N ASN A 136 -9.17 26.20 -24.65
CA ASN A 136 -9.30 26.26 -26.11
C ASN A 136 -10.46 27.15 -26.53
N ASP A 137 -11.62 27.00 -25.90
CA ASP A 137 -12.79 27.85 -26.13
C ASP A 137 -12.44 29.32 -25.86
N ASN A 138 -11.72 29.62 -24.77
CA ASN A 138 -11.28 30.97 -24.46
C ASN A 138 -10.36 31.56 -25.56
N TYR A 139 -9.40 30.77 -26.05
CA TYR A 139 -8.55 31.18 -27.18
C TYR A 139 -9.36 31.44 -28.45
N ASP A 140 -10.35 30.60 -28.77
CA ASP A 140 -11.24 30.78 -29.92
C ASP A 140 -12.11 32.04 -29.78
N TYR A 141 -12.71 32.26 -28.61
CA TYR A 141 -13.47 33.50 -28.34
C TYR A 141 -12.59 34.74 -28.44
N LYS A 142 -11.36 34.69 -27.93
CA LYS A 142 -10.40 35.80 -28.04
C LYS A 142 -10.05 36.09 -29.50
N ALA A 143 -9.75 35.06 -30.30
CA ALA A 143 -9.44 35.21 -31.71
C ALA A 143 -10.62 35.79 -32.51
N LYS A 144 -11.85 35.31 -32.25
CA LYS A 144 -13.08 35.85 -32.84
C LYS A 144 -13.31 37.31 -32.45
N PHE A 145 -13.07 37.67 -31.20
CA PHE A 145 -13.18 39.04 -30.72
C PHE A 145 -12.16 39.97 -31.40
N GLU A 146 -10.90 39.57 -31.47
CA GLU A 146 -9.83 40.34 -32.15
C GLU A 146 -10.14 40.53 -33.65
N ALA A 147 -10.60 39.47 -34.33
CA ALA A 147 -11.00 39.56 -35.73
C ALA A 147 -12.19 40.53 -35.94
N SER A 148 -13.20 40.48 -35.07
CA SER A 148 -14.33 41.42 -35.11
C SER A 148 -13.88 42.85 -34.83
N GLN A 149 -12.99 43.05 -33.86
CA GLN A 149 -12.41 44.37 -33.57
C GLN A 149 -11.64 44.94 -34.77
N ALA A 150 -10.85 44.10 -35.47
CA ALA A 150 -10.15 44.50 -36.69
C ALA A 150 -11.12 44.87 -37.83
N GLN A 151 -12.23 44.13 -37.99
CA GLN A 151 -13.29 44.47 -38.94
C GLN A 151 -13.92 45.83 -38.61
N VAL A 152 -14.24 46.08 -37.32
CA VAL A 152 -14.79 47.37 -36.87
C VAL A 152 -13.82 48.52 -37.14
N GLN A 153 -12.51 48.33 -36.89
CA GLN A 153 -11.49 49.34 -37.20
C GLN A 153 -11.40 49.63 -38.70
N THR A 154 -11.47 48.59 -39.53
CA THR A 154 -11.45 48.73 -40.99
C THR A 154 -12.68 49.50 -41.48
N ALA A 155 -13.86 49.15 -40.97
CA ALA A 155 -15.10 49.86 -41.27
C ALA A 155 -15.03 51.34 -40.84
N HIS A 156 -14.47 51.63 -39.66
CA HIS A 156 -14.24 53.01 -39.20
C HIS A 156 -13.39 53.82 -40.18
N LYS A 157 -12.28 53.26 -40.64
CA LYS A 157 -11.40 53.92 -41.64
C LYS A 157 -12.14 54.20 -42.95
N GLN A 158 -12.91 53.22 -43.44
CA GLN A 158 -13.72 53.40 -44.65
C GLN A 158 -14.77 54.50 -44.49
N ILE A 159 -15.42 54.59 -43.33
CA ILE A 159 -16.36 55.68 -43.03
C ILE A 159 -15.65 57.03 -43.06
N GLU A 160 -14.45 57.12 -42.48
CA GLU A 160 -13.67 58.36 -42.46
C GLU A 160 -13.25 58.80 -43.88
N GLU A 161 -12.85 57.86 -44.73
CA GLU A 161 -12.54 58.12 -46.14
C GLU A 161 -13.77 58.59 -46.92
N LEU A 162 -14.92 57.93 -46.72
CA LEU A 162 -16.18 58.34 -47.33
C LEU A 162 -16.60 59.74 -46.86
N GLN A 163 -16.42 60.07 -45.58
CA GLN A 163 -16.69 61.41 -45.04
C GLN A 163 -15.81 62.47 -45.73
N LYS A 164 -14.50 62.20 -45.91
CA LYS A 164 -13.60 63.10 -46.66
C LYS A 164 -14.02 63.27 -48.12
N ALA A 165 -14.40 62.18 -48.78
CA ALA A 165 -14.88 62.22 -50.16
C ALA A 165 -16.15 63.05 -50.31
N VAL A 166 -17.11 62.88 -49.39
CA VAL A 166 -18.33 63.71 -49.34
C VAL A 166 -17.98 65.19 -49.15
N GLN A 167 -17.11 65.53 -48.20
CA GLN A 167 -16.68 66.93 -47.99
C GLN A 167 -16.01 67.53 -49.24
N ALA A 168 -15.15 66.78 -49.91
CA ALA A 168 -14.50 67.24 -51.13
C ALA A 168 -15.50 67.49 -52.27
N LEU A 169 -16.48 66.60 -52.44
CA LEU A 169 -17.56 66.76 -53.42
C LEU A 169 -18.45 67.97 -53.07
N THR A 170 -18.77 68.19 -51.78
CA THR A 170 -19.50 69.38 -51.33
C THR A 170 -18.75 70.66 -51.70
N ALA A 171 -17.45 70.72 -51.40
CA ALA A 171 -16.61 71.87 -51.74
C ALA A 171 -16.49 72.10 -53.26
N GLN A 172 -16.40 71.02 -54.06
CA GLN A 172 -16.41 71.14 -55.52
C GLN A 172 -17.74 71.70 -56.05
N ASN A 173 -18.87 71.26 -55.49
CA ASN A 173 -20.18 71.80 -55.85
C ASN A 173 -20.28 73.30 -55.52
N GLU A 174 -19.85 73.72 -54.33
CA GLU A 174 -19.82 75.14 -53.94
C GLU A 174 -18.98 75.98 -54.92
N LEU A 175 -17.83 75.46 -55.35
CA LEU A 175 -16.96 76.15 -56.30
C LEU A 175 -17.58 76.23 -57.71
N ALA A 176 -18.23 75.16 -58.16
CA ALA A 176 -18.96 75.13 -59.42
C ALA A 176 -20.16 76.09 -59.42
N GLU A 177 -20.91 76.15 -58.32
CA GLU A 177 -21.98 77.14 -58.12
C GLU A 177 -21.42 78.57 -58.18
N ALA A 178 -20.30 78.86 -57.52
CA ALA A 178 -19.66 80.17 -57.58
C ALA A 178 -19.18 80.55 -59.00
N GLN A 179 -18.66 79.59 -59.77
CA GLN A 179 -18.30 79.81 -61.18
C GLN A 179 -19.52 80.12 -62.04
N LEU A 180 -20.61 79.36 -61.88
CA LEU A 180 -21.88 79.63 -62.58
C LEU A 180 -22.39 81.05 -62.26
N ASP A 181 -22.27 81.48 -61.01
CA ASP A 181 -22.65 82.82 -60.57
C ASP A 181 -21.78 83.92 -61.21
N GLN A 182 -20.47 83.69 -61.38
CA GLN A 182 -19.58 84.59 -62.11
C GLN A 182 -19.93 84.66 -63.61
N TYR A 183 -20.18 83.52 -64.26
CA TYR A 183 -20.62 83.48 -65.65
C TYR A 183 -21.94 84.22 -65.84
N ARG A 184 -22.86 84.11 -64.88
CA ARG A 184 -24.12 84.85 -64.88
C ARG A 184 -23.89 86.36 -64.84
N LYS A 185 -22.99 86.83 -63.97
CA LYS A 185 -22.59 88.26 -63.87
C LYS A 185 -21.90 88.77 -65.14
N HIS A 186 -20.97 88.01 -65.71
CA HIS A 186 -20.31 88.41 -66.95
C HIS A 186 -21.27 88.41 -68.15
N SER A 187 -22.22 87.46 -68.23
CA SER A 187 -23.28 87.50 -69.22
C SER A 187 -24.18 88.74 -69.08
N GLU A 188 -24.50 89.15 -67.85
CA GLU A 188 -25.27 90.38 -67.57
C GLU A 188 -24.46 91.65 -67.93
N GLU A 189 -23.14 91.65 -67.73
CA GLU A 189 -22.23 92.74 -68.13
C GLU A 189 -22.07 92.85 -69.65
N ASP A 190 -21.87 91.73 -70.37
CA ASP A 190 -21.77 91.70 -71.83
C ASP A 190 -23.09 92.11 -72.53
N GLU A 191 -24.26 91.78 -71.93
CA GLU A 191 -25.55 92.30 -72.37
C GLU A 191 -25.66 93.83 -72.16
N ALA A 192 -25.17 94.35 -71.03
CA ALA A 192 -25.13 95.78 -70.76
C ALA A 192 -24.15 96.55 -71.67
N ASP A 193 -22.99 95.97 -71.98
CA ASP A 193 -21.95 96.55 -72.83
C ASP A 193 -22.31 96.47 -74.32
N GLY A 194 -22.95 95.37 -74.74
CA GLY A 194 -23.58 95.21 -76.06
C GLY A 194 -24.75 96.18 -76.28
N ALA A 195 -25.56 96.43 -75.26
CA ALA A 195 -26.59 97.47 -75.28
C ALA A 195 -25.98 98.88 -75.40
N SER A 196 -24.84 99.12 -74.74
CA SER A 196 -24.12 100.41 -74.77
C SER A 196 -23.43 100.67 -76.12
N ARG A 197 -22.81 99.67 -76.75
CA ARG A 197 -22.21 99.78 -78.09
C ARG A 197 -23.26 99.91 -79.21
N LYS A 198 -24.46 99.32 -79.04
CA LYS A 198 -25.59 99.59 -79.95
C LYS A 198 -26.11 101.02 -79.84
N ARG A 199 -26.01 101.66 -78.67
CA ARG A 199 -26.34 103.09 -78.50
C ARG A 199 -25.28 104.01 -79.12
N ALA A 200 -23.99 103.66 -79.04
CA ALA A 200 -22.88 104.48 -79.55
C ALA A 200 -22.68 104.46 -81.08
N ARG A 201 -23.40 103.62 -81.84
CA ARG A 201 -23.31 103.52 -83.31
C ARG A 201 -24.46 104.22 -84.04
N ILE A 202 -25.31 104.97 -83.32
CA ILE A 202 -26.51 105.64 -83.85
C ILE A 202 -26.36 107.18 -83.87
N GLU A 203 -25.23 107.74 -83.44
CA GLU A 203 -24.89 109.17 -83.59
C GLU A 203 -23.75 109.36 -84.59
#